data_AF-A0A182J199-F1
#
_entry.id   AF-A0A182J199-F1
#
_cell.length_a   1.000
_cell.length_b   1.000
_cell.length_c   1.000
_cell.angle_alpha   90.00
_cell.angle_beta   90.00
_cell.angle_gamma   90.00
#
_symmetry.space_group_name_H-M   'P 1'
#
loop_
_entity.id
_entity.type
_entity.pdbx_description
1 polymer ?
#
loop_
_entity_poly.entity_id
_entity_poly.type
_entity_poly.pdbx_seq_one_letter_code
_entity_poly.pdbx_strand_id
1 'polypeptide(L)'
;LSVDYFSIETFSFRSGRISNISATMHFSTAAWISVVGLLLLITMTSGAPAQNLDPGLIFYESTRDENGYSFSYKTKDGQFREERGEINAETGLLVVNGVYGFVGTDGQSYEYNYVADQEGYRIVEKEAEIGYAPGLSQAALLSLVG
;
A
#
# COMPACT_ATOMS: atom_id res chain seq x y z
N LEU A 1 -26.13 -44.18 10.55
CA LEU A 1 -25.50 -43.29 9.56
C LEU A 1 -24.24 -43.99 9.09
N SER A 2 -24.29 -44.57 7.89
CA SER A 2 -23.14 -45.24 7.26
C SER A 2 -22.06 -44.20 7.03
N VAL A 3 -20.84 -44.44 7.53
CA VAL A 3 -19.69 -43.61 7.21
C VAL A 3 -18.93 -44.35 6.12
N ASP A 4 -19.12 -43.91 4.89
CA ASP A 4 -18.45 -44.47 3.72
C ASP A 4 -16.94 -44.26 3.85
N TYR A 5 -16.21 -45.37 4.00
CA TYR A 5 -14.75 -45.37 3.99
C TYR A 5 -14.28 -45.11 2.55
N PHE A 6 -13.60 -43.99 2.33
CA PHE A 6 -12.90 -43.73 1.08
C PHE A 6 -11.69 -44.65 1.00
N SER A 7 -11.81 -45.76 0.26
CA SER A 7 -10.73 -46.73 0.03
C SER A 7 -9.80 -46.17 -1.04
N ILE A 8 -8.59 -45.77 -0.66
CA ILE A 8 -7.56 -45.36 -1.61
C ILE A 8 -6.92 -46.65 -2.13
N GLU A 9 -7.04 -46.89 -3.44
CA GLU A 9 -6.51 -48.08 -4.09
C GLU A 9 -4.99 -48.24 -3.87
N THR A 10 -4.60 -49.50 -3.67
CA THR A 10 -3.28 -49.95 -3.27
C THR A 10 -2.20 -49.57 -4.28
N PHE A 11 -1.20 -48.78 -3.86
CA PHE A 11 -0.04 -48.49 -4.69
C PHE A 11 0.91 -49.70 -4.70
N SER A 12 0.89 -50.51 -5.78
CA SER A 12 1.80 -51.66 -5.90
C SER A 12 3.07 -51.29 -6.66
N PHE A 13 4.21 -51.23 -5.96
CA PHE A 13 5.52 -51.15 -6.59
C PHE A 13 6.07 -52.56 -6.84
N ARG A 14 6.25 -52.94 -8.12
CA ARG A 14 6.77 -54.26 -8.50
C ARG A 14 8.29 -54.21 -8.63
N SER A 15 8.99 -54.68 -7.59
CA SER A 15 10.38 -55.11 -7.71
C SER A 15 10.49 -56.59 -7.33
N GLY A 16 11.20 -57.34 -8.17
CA GLY A 16 11.23 -58.79 -8.13
C GLY A 16 11.81 -59.34 -6.83
N ARG A 17 11.01 -60.17 -6.16
CA ARG A 17 11.43 -61.16 -5.16
C ARG A 17 11.58 -60.64 -3.72
N ILE A 18 10.48 -60.16 -3.13
CA ILE A 18 10.25 -60.17 -1.67
C ILE A 18 8.78 -60.54 -1.45
N SER A 19 8.50 -61.43 -0.48
CA SER A 19 7.16 -61.82 -0.06
C SER A 19 6.26 -60.59 0.16
N ASN A 20 5.01 -60.65 -0.30
CA ASN A 20 4.02 -59.59 -0.11
C ASN A 20 3.89 -59.25 1.38
N ILE A 21 4.48 -58.13 1.81
CA ILE A 21 4.25 -57.58 3.15
C ILE A 21 3.11 -56.58 2.99
N SER A 22 1.87 -57.03 3.16
CA SER A 22 0.72 -56.13 3.23
C SER A 22 0.68 -55.52 4.64
N ALA A 23 1.35 -54.38 4.82
CA ALA A 23 1.18 -53.58 6.03
C ALA A 23 0.06 -52.55 5.76
N THR A 24 -1.11 -52.75 6.35
CA THR A 24 -2.15 -51.73 6.37
C THR A 24 -1.78 -50.69 7.42
N MET A 25 -1.09 -49.64 6.99
CA MET A 25 -0.86 -48.46 7.83
C MET A 25 -2.18 -47.68 7.94
N HIS A 26 -2.88 -47.86 9.06
CA HIS A 26 -4.07 -47.07 9.37
C HIS A 26 -3.63 -45.68 9.84
N PHE A 27 -3.46 -44.75 8.90
CA PHE A 27 -3.33 -43.34 9.23
C PHE A 27 -4.70 -42.82 9.66
N SER A 28 -4.88 -42.59 10.96
CA SER A 28 -6.07 -41.92 11.47
C SER A 28 -6.19 -40.55 10.80
N THR A 29 -7.31 -40.28 10.11
CA THR A 29 -7.57 -39.01 9.40
C THR A 29 -7.42 -37.79 10.32
N ALA A 30 -7.65 -37.97 11.62
CA ALA A 30 -7.41 -36.96 12.64
C ALA A 30 -5.93 -36.51 12.71
N ALA A 31 -4.97 -37.42 12.54
CA ALA A 31 -3.54 -37.10 12.58
C ALA A 31 -3.12 -36.24 11.38
N TRP A 32 -3.70 -36.47 10.20
CA TRP A 32 -3.43 -35.66 9.00
C TRP A 32 -4.02 -34.25 9.14
N ILE A 33 -5.22 -34.13 9.70
CA ILE A 33 -5.86 -32.84 9.97
C ILE A 33 -5.04 -32.03 11.00
N SER A 34 -4.49 -32.69 12.03
CA SER A 34 -3.61 -32.03 13.00
C SER A 34 -2.30 -31.53 12.38
N VAL A 35 -1.69 -32.30 11.47
CA VAL A 35 -0.46 -31.90 10.77
C VAL A 35 -0.70 -30.70 9.87
N VAL A 36 -1.81 -30.68 9.11
CA VAL A 36 -2.18 -29.53 8.26
C VAL A 36 -2.53 -28.32 9.12
N GLY A 37 -3.27 -28.50 10.21
CA GLY A 37 -3.60 -27.43 11.14
C GLY A 37 -2.35 -26.79 11.76
N LEU A 38 -1.35 -27.59 12.13
CA LEU A 38 -0.08 -27.10 12.67
C LEU A 38 0.74 -26.33 11.63
N LEU A 39 0.74 -26.79 10.38
CA LEU A 39 1.40 -26.10 9.25
C LEU A 39 0.76 -24.73 8.95
N LEU A 40 -0.56 -24.62 9.03
CA LEU A 40 -1.27 -23.35 8.83
C LEU A 40 -1.06 -22.36 9.99
N LEU A 41 -0.80 -22.85 11.20
CA LEU A 41 -0.54 -22.00 12.37
C LEU A 41 0.83 -21.30 12.29
N ILE A 42 1.80 -21.90 11.59
CA ILE A 42 3.18 -21.38 11.48
C ILE A 42 3.29 -20.24 10.45
N THR A 43 2.33 -20.11 9.53
CA THR A 43 2.34 -19.06 8.47
C THR A 43 1.85 -17.69 8.90
N MET A 44 1.54 -17.45 10.18
CA MET A 44 1.29 -16.11 10.71
C MET A 44 2.62 -15.33 10.82
N THR A 45 3.20 -15.00 9.67
CA THR A 45 4.32 -14.08 9.57
C THR A 45 3.79 -12.67 9.88
N SER A 46 4.09 -12.22 11.10
CA SER A 46 3.89 -10.82 11.49
C SER A 46 4.84 -9.95 10.66
N GLY A 47 4.30 -9.17 9.74
CA GLY A 47 5.06 -8.13 9.06
C GLY A 47 5.46 -7.07 10.08
N ALA A 48 6.71 -7.09 10.53
CA ALA A 48 7.23 -6.03 11.38
C ALA A 48 7.19 -4.69 10.61
N PRO A 49 6.83 -3.56 11.25
CA PRO A 49 6.90 -2.26 10.60
C PRO A 49 8.35 -2.00 10.16
N ALA A 50 8.55 -1.53 8.93
CA ALA A 50 9.87 -1.25 8.38
C ALA A 50 10.59 -0.19 9.25
N GLN A 51 11.64 -0.61 9.96
CA GLN A 51 12.37 0.25 10.92
C GLN A 51 13.53 1.03 10.26
N ASN A 52 13.73 0.88 8.95
CA ASN A 52 14.73 1.65 8.21
C ASN A 52 14.09 2.93 7.69
N LEU A 53 14.10 3.96 8.54
CA LEU A 53 13.83 5.33 8.10
C LEU A 53 14.88 5.71 7.06
N ASP A 54 14.44 6.22 5.92
CA ASP A 54 15.31 6.70 4.85
C ASP A 54 16.30 7.74 5.45
N PRO A 55 17.63 7.58 5.29
CA PRO A 55 18.59 8.57 5.75
C PRO A 55 18.38 9.97 5.11
N GLY A 56 17.63 10.04 4.01
CA GLY A 56 17.16 11.26 3.36
C GLY A 56 15.93 11.91 4.02
N LEU A 57 15.26 11.26 4.98
CA LEU A 57 14.06 11.79 5.63
C LEU A 57 14.43 12.79 6.73
N ILE A 58 13.90 14.02 6.63
CA ILE A 58 14.06 15.08 7.64
C ILE A 58 12.88 15.09 8.60
N PHE A 59 11.68 14.93 8.05
CA PHE A 59 10.44 15.06 8.80
C PHE A 59 9.45 14.01 8.33
N TYR A 60 8.73 13.44 9.29
CA TYR A 60 7.63 12.54 9.05
C TYR A 60 6.64 12.65 10.20
N GLU A 61 5.38 12.85 9.87
CA GLU A 61 4.26 12.85 10.80
C GLU A 61 3.11 12.05 10.19
N SER A 62 2.41 11.28 11.02
CA SER A 62 1.22 10.55 10.60
C SER A 62 0.26 10.44 11.77
N THR A 63 -0.97 10.85 11.53
CA THR A 63 -2.07 10.80 12.49
C THR A 63 -3.26 10.12 11.84
N ARG A 64 -4.03 9.37 12.63
CA ARG A 64 -5.26 8.72 12.19
C ARG A 64 -6.31 8.92 13.26
N ASP A 65 -7.49 9.34 12.81
CA ASP A 65 -8.67 9.52 13.63
C ASP A 65 -9.80 8.58 13.15
N GLU A 66 -10.95 8.61 13.81
CA GLU A 66 -12.11 7.79 13.42
C GLU A 66 -12.65 8.15 12.04
N ASN A 67 -12.53 9.42 11.64
CA ASN A 67 -13.10 9.97 10.42
C ASN A 67 -12.08 10.19 9.30
N GLY A 68 -10.81 9.85 9.50
CA GLY A 68 -9.79 10.19 8.53
C GLY A 68 -8.35 9.90 8.95
N TYR A 69 -7.43 10.41 8.15
CA TYR A 69 -6.00 10.35 8.40
C TYR A 69 -5.32 11.60 7.86
N SER A 70 -4.15 11.89 8.42
CA SER A 70 -3.20 12.83 7.84
C SER A 70 -1.80 12.23 7.86
N PHE A 71 -1.01 12.55 6.85
CA PHE A 71 0.41 12.30 6.90
C PHE A 71 1.18 13.39 6.16
N SER A 72 2.39 13.64 6.62
CA SER A 72 3.29 14.62 6.03
C SER A 72 4.72 14.12 6.09
N TYR A 73 5.50 14.36 5.05
CA TYR A 73 6.94 14.08 5.06
C TYR A 73 7.75 15.14 4.33
N LYS A 74 9.04 15.23 4.70
CA LYS A 74 10.03 16.05 4.02
C LYS A 74 11.38 15.34 3.94
N THR A 75 12.01 15.45 2.79
CA THR A 75 13.33 14.86 2.50
C THR A 75 14.42 15.94 2.41
N LYS A 76 15.68 15.51 2.53
CA LYS A 76 16.88 16.36 2.40
C LYS A 76 17.04 16.98 1.03
N ASP A 77 16.54 16.31 0.01
CA ASP A 77 16.57 16.80 -1.37
C ASP A 77 15.50 17.88 -1.64
N GLY A 78 14.74 18.28 -0.61
CA GLY A 78 13.72 19.31 -0.70
C GLY A 78 12.35 18.81 -1.17
N GLN A 79 12.20 17.49 -1.41
CA GLN A 79 10.88 16.92 -1.70
C GLN A 79 10.04 16.86 -0.44
N PHE A 80 8.76 17.20 -0.56
CA PHE A 80 7.80 17.10 0.52
C PHE A 80 6.44 16.65 -0.01
N ARG A 81 5.63 16.06 0.88
CA ARG A 81 4.23 15.76 0.62
C ARG A 81 3.46 15.94 1.90
N GLU A 82 2.27 16.51 1.77
CA GLU A 82 1.28 16.54 2.83
C GLU A 82 -0.03 16.04 2.25
N GLU A 83 -0.72 15.19 3.00
CA GLU A 83 -1.97 14.58 2.56
C GLU A 83 -2.91 14.41 3.75
N ARG A 84 -4.18 14.71 3.53
CA ARG A 84 -5.26 14.46 4.47
C ARG A 84 -6.43 13.79 3.76
N GLY A 85 -6.85 12.64 4.28
CA GLY A 85 -8.06 11.96 3.87
C GLY A 85 -9.14 12.08 4.95
N GLU A 86 -10.32 12.54 4.58
CA GLU A 86 -11.49 12.66 5.47
C GLU A 86 -12.70 11.96 4.85
N ILE A 87 -13.48 11.24 5.65
CA ILE A 87 -14.75 10.66 5.21
C ILE A 87 -15.78 11.79 5.19
N ASN A 88 -16.27 12.12 3.99
CA ASN A 88 -17.33 13.10 3.82
C ASN A 88 -18.62 12.58 4.46
N ALA A 89 -19.17 13.33 5.43
CA ALA A 89 -20.31 12.89 6.22
C ALA A 89 -21.62 12.77 5.42
N GLU A 90 -21.75 13.51 4.31
CA GLU A 90 -22.96 13.52 3.48
C GLU A 90 -22.97 12.35 2.49
N THR A 91 -21.83 12.06 1.89
CA THR A 91 -21.69 11.02 0.85
C THR A 91 -21.17 9.70 1.40
N GLY A 92 -20.55 9.69 2.58
CA GLY A 92 -19.86 8.54 3.16
C GLY A 92 -18.58 8.14 2.41
N LEU A 93 -18.14 8.94 1.43
CA LEU A 93 -16.97 8.67 0.61
C LEU A 93 -15.72 9.33 1.19
N LEU A 94 -14.58 8.68 1.00
CA LEU A 94 -13.28 9.26 1.34
C LEU A 94 -12.93 10.36 0.34
N VAL A 95 -12.65 11.55 0.85
CA VAL A 95 -12.12 12.68 0.10
C VAL A 95 -10.69 12.93 0.58
N VAL A 96 -9.75 12.94 -0.35
CA VAL A 96 -8.33 13.17 -0.07
C VAL A 96 -7.92 14.51 -0.66
N ASN A 97 -7.29 15.35 0.14
CA ASN A 97 -6.65 16.58 -0.30
C ASN A 97 -5.17 16.49 0.05
N GLY A 98 -4.31 16.93 -0.85
CA GLY A 98 -2.90 16.98 -0.54
C GLY A 98 -2.10 17.89 -1.46
N VAL A 99 -0.84 18.04 -1.08
CA VAL A 99 0.16 18.81 -1.79
C VAL A 99 1.41 17.97 -1.93
N TYR A 100 2.03 18.02 -3.10
CA TYR A 100 3.33 17.44 -3.36
C TYR A 100 4.25 18.51 -3.93
N GLY A 101 5.47 18.60 -3.42
CA GLY A 101 6.45 19.51 -3.96
C GLY A 101 7.85 18.93 -3.99
N PHE A 102 8.66 19.45 -4.91
CA PHE A 102 10.04 19.03 -5.12
C PHE A 102 10.87 20.17 -5.71
N VAL A 103 12.19 20.04 -5.59
CA VAL A 103 13.15 20.93 -6.24
C VAL A 103 13.57 20.30 -7.57
N GLY A 104 13.35 21.01 -8.67
CA GLY A 104 13.74 20.58 -10.01
C GLY A 104 15.25 20.63 -10.23
N THR A 105 15.69 20.05 -11.35
CA THR A 105 17.10 20.05 -11.76
C THR A 105 17.63 21.45 -12.10
N ASP A 106 16.72 22.40 -12.33
CA ASP A 106 16.98 23.83 -12.53
C ASP A 106 17.13 24.61 -11.21
N GLY A 107 16.94 23.94 -10.07
CA GLY A 107 16.96 24.55 -8.73
C GLY A 107 15.66 25.27 -8.35
N GLN A 108 14.62 25.21 -9.19
CA GLN A 108 13.32 25.81 -8.88
C GLN A 108 12.44 24.84 -8.09
N SER A 109 11.60 25.39 -7.21
CA SER A 109 10.64 24.59 -6.44
C SER A 109 9.32 24.49 -7.21
N TYR A 110 8.82 23.26 -7.34
CA TYR A 110 7.52 22.96 -7.92
C TYR A 110 6.58 22.42 -6.85
N GLU A 111 5.30 22.81 -6.93
CA GLU A 111 4.26 22.41 -5.99
C GLU A 111 2.99 22.09 -6.77
N TYR A 112 2.35 20.96 -6.43
CA TYR A 112 1.12 20.47 -7.04
C TYR A 112 0.13 20.12 -5.94
N ASN A 113 -0.98 20.85 -5.92
CA ASN A 113 -2.13 20.49 -5.11
C ASN A 113 -2.97 19.46 -5.87
N TYR A 114 -3.55 18.52 -5.15
CA TYR A 114 -4.42 17.51 -5.73
C TYR A 114 -5.56 17.17 -4.80
N VAL A 115 -6.63 16.69 -5.41
CA VAL A 115 -7.80 16.17 -4.72
C VAL A 115 -8.16 14.81 -5.32
N ALA A 116 -8.60 13.89 -4.47
CA ALA A 116 -9.19 12.63 -4.89
C ALA A 116 -10.52 12.44 -4.18
N ASP A 117 -11.59 12.34 -4.97
CA ASP A 117 -12.96 12.14 -4.50
C ASP A 117 -13.71 11.22 -5.48
N GLN A 118 -15.04 11.29 -5.50
CA GLN A 118 -15.89 10.51 -6.40
C GLN A 118 -15.60 10.73 -7.89
N GLU A 119 -15.08 11.91 -8.26
CA GLU A 119 -14.70 12.23 -9.64
C GLU A 119 -13.30 11.72 -10.02
N GLY A 120 -12.59 11.12 -9.06
CA GLY A 120 -11.24 10.59 -9.22
C GLY A 120 -10.14 11.57 -8.81
N TYR A 121 -8.89 11.20 -9.11
CA TYR A 121 -7.71 11.98 -8.77
C TYR A 121 -7.46 13.09 -9.80
N ARG A 122 -7.32 14.34 -9.34
CA ARG A 122 -7.03 15.49 -10.20
C ARG A 122 -6.10 16.49 -9.52
N ILE A 123 -5.28 17.16 -10.33
CA ILE A 123 -4.47 18.29 -9.88
C ILE A 123 -5.39 19.51 -9.81
N VAL A 124 -5.31 20.25 -8.71
CA VAL A 124 -6.02 21.50 -8.50
C VAL A 124 -5.01 22.62 -8.70
N GLU A 125 -5.29 23.54 -9.62
CA GLU A 125 -4.46 24.74 -9.74
C GLU A 125 -4.53 25.52 -8.42
N LYS A 126 -3.36 25.90 -7.92
CA LYS A 126 -3.27 26.88 -6.84
C LYS A 126 -3.83 28.18 -7.41
N GLU A 127 -4.97 28.62 -6.91
CA GLU A 127 -5.53 29.91 -7.28
C GLU A 127 -4.44 30.96 -7.05
N ALA A 128 -3.99 31.59 -8.14
CA ALA A 128 -2.97 32.61 -8.04
C ALA A 128 -3.58 33.75 -7.23
N GLU A 129 -3.16 33.90 -5.97
CA GLU A 129 -3.34 35.17 -5.29
C GLU A 129 -2.76 36.22 -6.23
N ILE A 130 -3.57 37.18 -6.66
CA ILE A 130 -3.19 38.32 -7.50
C ILE A 130 -2.30 39.31 -6.72
N GLY A 131 -1.40 38.78 -5.89
CA GLY A 131 -0.30 39.46 -5.24
C GLY A 131 0.89 39.44 -6.18
N TYR A 132 1.13 40.58 -6.82
CA TYR A 132 2.36 40.98 -7.51
C TYR A 132 3.51 39.95 -7.44
N ALA A 133 3.67 39.13 -8.49
CA ALA A 133 4.81 38.24 -8.60
C ALA A 133 6.11 39.07 -8.64
N PRO A 134 7.06 38.86 -7.71
CA PRO A 134 8.34 39.55 -7.77
C PRO A 134 9.16 38.95 -8.92
N GLY A 135 9.06 39.53 -10.12
CA GLY A 135 9.95 39.14 -11.23
C GLY A 135 9.41 39.34 -12.64
N LEU A 136 8.11 39.57 -12.84
CA LEU A 136 7.63 39.91 -14.18
C LEU A 136 7.90 41.40 -14.43
N SER A 137 9.01 41.68 -15.12
CA SER A 137 9.31 43.04 -15.59
C SER A 137 8.18 43.52 -16.52
N GLN A 138 7.80 44.79 -16.44
CA GLN A 138 6.77 45.39 -17.31
C GLN A 138 7.08 45.20 -18.81
N ALA A 139 8.35 44.95 -19.17
CA ALA A 139 8.78 44.62 -20.52
C ALA A 139 8.21 43.28 -21.05
N ALA A 140 8.02 42.28 -20.19
CA ALA A 140 7.45 40.99 -20.59
C ALA A 140 5.95 41.11 -20.91
N LEU A 141 5.23 41.95 -20.17
CA LEU A 141 3.80 42.23 -20.42
C LEU A 141 3.60 43.07 -21.69
N LEU A 142 4.49 44.04 -21.95
CA LEU A 142 4.46 44.83 -23.18
C LEU A 142 4.85 44.03 -24.43
N SER A 143 5.59 42.92 -24.29
CA SER A 143 5.91 42.04 -25.41
C SER A 143 4.76 41.12 -25.82
N LEU A 144 3.80 40.85 -24.93
CA LEU A 144 2.67 39.96 -25.23
C LEU A 144 1.52 40.71 -25.92
N VAL A 145 1.44 42.03 -25.73
CA VAL A 145 0.58 42.93 -26.51
C VAL A 145 1.45 43.61 -27.57
N GLY A 146 1.98 42.80 -28.48
CA GLY A 146 2.58 43.25 -29.75
C GLY A 146 1.61 43.08 -30.88
#